data_AF-A0A0F9H2K8-F1
#
_entry.id   AF-A0A0F9H2K8-F1
#
_cell.length_a   1.000
_cell.length_b   1.000
_cell.length_c   1.000
_cell.angle_alpha   90.00
_cell.angle_beta   90.00
_cell.angle_gamma   90.00
#
_symmetry.space_group_name_H-M   'P 1'
#
loop_
_entity.id
_entity.type
_entity.pdbx_description
1 polymer ?
#
loop_
_entity_poly.entity_id
_entity_poly.type
_entity_poly.pdbx_seq_one_letter_code
_entity_poly.pdbx_strand_id
1 'polypeptide(L)'
;MEYETAFTMDTSSIKYGPGVTKEVGYDMKKLGASRVMVVTDPNLTDSEPVFITINSLQEANIEFVLFDQARVEPTDTSFKEAIKFASQGKFDGFVGVGGGSSMDTAKVANLYSTHPAEFLTYV
;
A
#
# COMPACT_ATOMS: atom_id res chain seq x y z
N MET A 1 21.73 -20.09 34.27
CA MET A 1 20.91 -19.84 33.06
C MET A 1 21.81 -19.12 32.08
N GLU A 2 22.15 -19.77 30.97
CA GLU A 2 22.76 -19.07 29.83
C GLU A 2 21.62 -18.36 29.08
N TYR A 3 21.69 -17.04 28.98
CA TYR A 3 20.75 -16.28 28.16
C TYR A 3 21.22 -16.31 26.71
N GLU A 4 20.31 -16.52 25.76
CA GLU A 4 20.61 -16.27 24.36
C GLU A 4 21.02 -14.80 24.17
N THR A 5 22.16 -14.59 23.52
CA THR A 5 22.77 -13.26 23.29
C THR A 5 22.65 -12.79 21.85
N ALA A 6 22.08 -13.62 20.96
CA ALA A 6 21.95 -13.32 19.55
C ALA A 6 20.48 -13.34 19.13
N PHE A 7 20.05 -12.28 18.45
CA PHE A 7 18.76 -12.20 17.77
C PHE A 7 18.97 -11.63 16.38
N THR A 8 18.30 -12.22 15.39
CA THR A 8 18.27 -11.72 14.02
C THR A 8 16.99 -10.92 13.82
N MET A 9 17.13 -9.73 13.25
CA MET A 9 16.00 -8.87 12.88
C MET A 9 16.00 -8.68 11.37
N ASP A 10 15.14 -9.41 10.67
CA ASP A 10 14.85 -9.15 9.27
C ASP A 10 13.90 -7.95 9.18
N THR A 11 14.43 -6.80 8.79
CA THR A 11 13.62 -5.60 8.59
C THR A 11 13.12 -5.52 7.16
N SER A 12 11.93 -4.92 6.97
CA SER A 12 11.52 -4.47 5.64
C SER A 12 12.62 -3.60 5.01
N SER A 13 12.77 -3.71 3.68
CA SER A 13 13.64 -2.82 2.92
C SER A 13 13.20 -1.37 3.11
N ILE A 14 14.11 -0.50 3.52
CA ILE A 14 13.89 0.94 3.60
C ILE A 14 14.81 1.60 2.56
N LYS A 15 14.19 2.35 1.64
CA LYS A 15 14.91 3.23 0.70
C LYS A 15 14.67 4.68 1.10
N TYR A 16 15.74 5.47 1.13
CA TYR A 16 15.70 6.86 1.53
C TYR A 16 16.65 7.69 0.69
N GLY A 17 16.22 8.89 0.30
CA GLY A 17 17.02 9.85 -0.44
C GLY A 17 16.21 10.56 -1.53
N PRO A 18 16.78 11.60 -2.15
CA PRO A 18 16.14 12.29 -3.26
C PRO A 18 15.88 11.33 -4.44
N GLY A 19 14.63 11.31 -4.92
CA GLY A 19 14.26 10.56 -6.13
C GLY A 19 13.87 9.10 -5.93
N VAL A 20 13.93 8.55 -4.71
CA VAL A 20 13.62 7.13 -4.46
C VAL A 20 12.20 6.71 -4.83
N THR A 21 11.23 7.63 -4.85
CA THR A 21 9.85 7.34 -5.30
C THR A 21 9.80 6.85 -6.75
N LYS A 22 10.79 7.19 -7.58
CA LYS A 22 10.90 6.71 -8.97
C LYS A 22 11.20 5.21 -9.07
N GLU A 23 11.62 4.57 -7.98
CA GLU A 23 11.93 3.14 -7.95
C GLU A 23 10.71 2.25 -7.66
N VAL A 24 9.55 2.83 -7.32
CA VAL A 24 8.36 2.07 -6.91
C VAL A 24 7.95 1.04 -7.96
N GLY A 25 7.93 1.40 -9.24
CA GLY A 25 7.60 0.48 -10.33
C GLY A 25 8.59 -0.67 -10.46
N TYR A 26 9.89 -0.41 -10.29
CA TYR A 26 10.90 -1.47 -10.25
C TYR A 26 10.69 -2.42 -9.07
N ASP A 27 10.40 -1.87 -7.89
CA ASP A 27 10.17 -2.67 -6.68
C ASP A 27 8.90 -3.52 -6.79
N MET A 28 7.80 -2.94 -7.27
CA MET A 28 6.55 -3.67 -7.49
C MET A 28 6.71 -4.78 -8.53
N LYS A 29 7.49 -4.54 -9.59
CA LYS A 29 7.82 -5.57 -10.58
C LYS A 29 8.65 -6.70 -9.97
N LYS A 30 9.62 -6.36 -9.12
CA LYS A 30 10.44 -7.35 -8.39
C LYS A 30 9.59 -8.19 -7.43
N LEU A 31 8.54 -7.61 -6.85
CA LEU A 31 7.56 -8.32 -6.03
C LEU A 31 6.57 -9.18 -6.85
N GLY A 32 6.60 -9.10 -8.18
CA GLY A 32 5.75 -9.87 -9.08
C GLY A 32 4.35 -9.29 -9.28
N ALA A 33 4.12 -8.03 -8.89
CA ALA A 33 2.83 -7.38 -9.06
C ALA A 33 2.55 -7.02 -10.53
N SER A 34 1.31 -7.22 -10.96
CA SER A 34 0.84 -6.92 -12.32
C SER A 34 -0.32 -5.91 -12.34
N ARG A 35 -1.12 -5.85 -11.26
CA ARG A 35 -2.23 -4.92 -11.08
C ARG A 35 -2.25 -4.37 -9.65
N VAL A 36 -1.87 -3.10 -9.52
CA VAL A 36 -1.61 -2.44 -8.23
C VAL A 36 -2.74 -1.49 -7.82
N MET A 37 -3.19 -1.58 -6.58
CA MET A 37 -4.01 -0.55 -5.95
C MET A 37 -3.08 0.52 -5.35
N VAL A 38 -3.14 1.74 -5.86
CA VAL A 38 -2.43 2.89 -5.28
C VAL A 38 -3.38 3.59 -4.32
N VAL A 39 -3.00 3.73 -3.06
CA VAL A 39 -3.85 4.27 -1.99
C VAL A 39 -3.31 5.62 -1.54
N THR A 40 -4.13 6.66 -1.58
CA THR A 40 -3.77 7.99 -1.08
C THR A 40 -4.96 8.71 -0.44
N ASP A 41 -4.68 9.84 0.20
CA ASP A 41 -5.66 10.74 0.79
C ASP A 41 -6.06 11.82 -0.24
N PRO A 42 -7.31 12.32 -0.24
CA PRO A 42 -7.79 13.30 -1.21
C PRO A 42 -6.94 14.58 -1.30
N ASN A 43 -6.25 14.97 -0.22
CA ASN A 43 -5.39 16.16 -0.21
C ASN A 43 -4.06 15.94 -0.95
N LEU A 44 -3.71 14.69 -1.24
CA LEU A 44 -2.48 14.31 -1.93
C LEU A 44 -2.72 13.82 -3.36
N THR A 45 -3.96 13.65 -3.81
CA THR A 45 -4.30 13.15 -5.15
C THR A 45 -3.48 13.83 -6.25
N ASP A 46 -3.41 15.16 -6.22
CA ASP A 46 -2.72 15.98 -7.23
C ASP A 46 -1.26 16.31 -6.84
N SER A 47 -0.71 15.64 -5.84
CA SER A 47 0.65 15.91 -5.35
C SER A 47 1.72 15.22 -6.19
N GLU A 48 2.92 15.81 -6.22
CA GLU A 48 4.08 15.26 -6.93
C GLU A 48 4.43 13.80 -6.54
N PRO A 49 4.40 13.39 -5.25
CA PRO A 49 4.66 12.00 -4.89
C PRO A 49 3.71 10.98 -5.53
N VAL A 50 2.42 11.32 -5.65
CA VAL A 50 1.42 10.45 -6.28
C VAL A 50 1.68 10.36 -7.79
N PHE A 51 1.95 11.51 -8.43
CA PHE A 51 2.29 11.56 -9.85
C PHE A 51 3.56 10.73 -10.18
N ILE A 52 4.64 10.89 -9.40
CA ILE A 52 5.88 10.13 -9.60
C ILE A 52 5.63 8.62 -9.43
N THR A 53 4.84 8.24 -8.42
CA THR A 53 4.49 6.83 -8.17
C THR A 53 3.75 6.22 -9.36
N ILE A 54 2.72 6.92 -9.86
CA ILE A 54 1.94 6.50 -11.01
C ILE A 54 2.81 6.35 -12.27
N ASN A 55 3.65 7.35 -12.56
CA ASN A 55 4.55 7.29 -13.70
C ASN A 55 5.54 6.14 -13.59
N SER A 56 6.07 5.88 -12.39
CA SER A 56 6.99 4.76 -12.15
C SER A 56 6.31 3.41 -12.44
N LEU A 57 5.05 3.23 -12.03
CA LEU A 57 4.26 2.03 -12.35
C LEU A 57 3.98 1.91 -13.85
N GLN A 58 3.67 3.01 -14.53
CA GLN A 58 3.49 3.05 -15.99
C GLN A 58 4.76 2.64 -16.73
N GLU A 59 5.91 3.22 -16.38
CA GLU A 59 7.21 2.88 -16.97
C GLU A 59 7.57 1.41 -16.75
N ALA A 60 7.16 0.82 -15.63
CA ALA A 60 7.33 -0.60 -15.33
C ALA A 60 6.37 -1.53 -16.09
N ASN A 61 5.39 -0.98 -16.82
CA ASN A 61 4.26 -1.68 -17.45
C ASN A 61 3.37 -2.44 -16.47
N ILE A 62 3.11 -1.84 -15.31
CA ILE A 62 2.22 -2.38 -14.28
C ILE A 62 0.87 -1.67 -14.40
N GLU A 63 -0.21 -2.43 -14.47
CA GLU A 63 -1.55 -1.85 -14.39
C GLU A 63 -1.79 -1.30 -12.98
N PHE A 64 -2.46 -0.16 -12.86
CA PHE A 64 -2.75 0.40 -11.55
C PHE A 64 -4.11 1.09 -11.55
N VAL A 65 -4.71 1.18 -10.36
CA VAL A 65 -5.90 2.00 -10.11
C VAL A 65 -5.68 2.80 -8.84
N LEU A 66 -5.94 4.10 -8.92
CA LEU A 66 -5.86 5.01 -7.79
C LEU A 66 -7.14 4.91 -6.94
N PHE A 67 -6.96 4.72 -5.64
CA PHE A 67 -7.95 4.90 -4.60
C PHE A 67 -7.51 6.07 -3.74
N ASP A 68 -8.16 7.21 -3.92
CA ASP A 68 -7.82 8.50 -3.31
C ASP A 68 -8.78 8.88 -2.18
N GLN A 69 -9.48 7.89 -1.60
CA GLN A 69 -10.50 8.10 -0.58
C GLN A 69 -10.03 7.70 0.82
N ALA A 70 -8.73 7.49 1.04
CA ALA A 70 -8.21 7.26 2.38
C ALA A 70 -8.46 8.49 3.25
N ARG A 71 -8.97 8.30 4.47
CA ARG A 71 -9.35 9.39 5.37
C ARG A 71 -8.35 9.50 6.51
N VAL A 72 -7.87 10.71 6.80
CA VAL A 72 -7.22 11.00 8.08
C VAL A 72 -8.16 10.58 9.22
N GLU A 73 -7.65 9.79 10.18
CA GLU A 73 -8.46 9.09 11.19
C GLU A 73 -9.54 8.18 10.56
N PRO A 74 -9.13 7.04 9.97
CA PRO A 74 -10.04 6.18 9.22
C PRO A 74 -11.15 5.62 10.11
N THR A 75 -12.37 5.71 9.58
CA THR A 75 -13.57 5.12 10.17
C THR A 75 -13.81 3.71 9.65
N ASP A 76 -14.63 2.94 10.36
CA ASP A 76 -15.12 1.62 9.89
C ASP A 76 -15.67 1.67 8.47
N THR A 77 -16.41 2.72 8.14
CA THR A 77 -16.99 2.92 6.81
C THR A 77 -15.91 3.09 5.75
N SER A 78 -14.92 3.98 5.99
CA SER A 78 -13.84 4.21 5.03
C SER A 78 -12.98 2.97 4.82
N PHE A 79 -12.73 2.17 5.87
CA PHE A 79 -12.04 0.90 5.69
C PHE A 79 -12.86 -0.10 4.90
N LYS A 80 -14.16 -0.24 5.19
CA LYS A 80 -15.06 -1.13 4.42
C LYS A 80 -15.13 -0.74 2.95
N GLU A 81 -15.09 0.56 2.62
CA GLU A 81 -15.03 1.05 1.25
C GLU A 81 -13.73 0.63 0.55
N ALA A 82 -12.58 0.83 1.20
CA ALA A 82 -11.28 0.39 0.68
C ALA A 82 -11.20 -1.13 0.51
N ILE A 83 -11.70 -1.90 1.47
CA ILE A 83 -11.77 -3.37 1.41
C ILE A 83 -12.64 -3.82 0.24
N LYS A 84 -13.82 -3.21 0.08
CA LYS A 84 -14.74 -3.52 -1.03
C LYS A 84 -14.08 -3.22 -2.37
N PHE A 85 -13.43 -2.06 -2.49
CA PHE A 85 -12.70 -1.66 -3.69
C PHE A 85 -11.59 -2.67 -4.02
N ALA A 86 -10.78 -3.04 -3.03
CA ALA A 86 -9.70 -4.02 -3.21
C ALA A 86 -10.21 -5.40 -3.63
N SER A 87 -11.27 -5.88 -2.97
CA SER A 87 -11.87 -7.19 -3.23
C SER A 87 -12.48 -7.30 -4.63
N GLN A 88 -13.00 -6.19 -5.17
CA GLN A 88 -13.59 -6.15 -6.51
C GLN A 88 -12.56 -5.90 -7.61
N GLY A 89 -11.46 -5.22 -7.28
CA GLY A 89 -10.46 -4.78 -8.25
C GLY A 89 -9.40 -5.81 -8.63
N LYS A 90 -9.40 -7.01 -8.00
CA LYS A 90 -8.47 -8.12 -8.28
C LYS A 90 -7.00 -7.67 -8.29
N PHE A 91 -6.62 -6.86 -7.32
CA PHE A 91 -5.25 -6.37 -7.19
C PHE A 91 -4.34 -7.45 -6.64
N ASP A 92 -3.10 -7.48 -7.12
CA ASP A 92 -2.02 -8.35 -6.64
C ASP A 92 -0.87 -7.57 -6.00
N GLY A 93 -1.02 -6.23 -5.91
CA GLY A 93 -0.09 -5.35 -5.23
C GLY A 93 -0.78 -4.11 -4.67
N PHE A 94 -0.19 -3.54 -3.62
CA PHE A 94 -0.72 -2.36 -2.92
C PHE A 94 0.40 -1.38 -2.65
N VAL A 95 0.17 -0.10 -2.97
CA VAL A 95 1.12 0.99 -2.72
C VAL A 95 0.42 2.11 -1.97
N GLY A 96 0.79 2.32 -0.71
CA GLY A 96 0.33 3.48 0.06
C GLY A 96 1.21 4.70 -0.19
N VAL A 97 0.63 5.80 -0.65
CA VAL A 97 1.31 7.09 -0.85
C VAL A 97 0.69 8.12 0.08
N GLY A 98 1.45 8.57 1.08
CA GLY A 98 1.00 9.53 2.08
C GLY A 98 1.48 9.17 3.48
N GLY A 99 0.73 9.62 4.49
CA GLY A 99 1.02 9.33 5.90
C GLY A 99 0.49 7.98 6.38
N GLY A 100 0.40 7.84 7.72
CA GLY A 100 -0.08 6.62 8.39
C GLY A 100 -1.44 6.13 7.89
N SER A 101 -2.40 7.04 7.71
CA SER A 101 -3.74 6.68 7.24
C SER A 101 -3.75 5.99 5.87
N SER A 102 -3.04 6.53 4.86
CA SER A 102 -2.95 5.90 3.54
C SER A 102 -2.31 4.52 3.62
N MET A 103 -1.25 4.40 4.42
CA MET A 103 -0.54 3.13 4.62
C MET A 103 -1.42 2.09 5.35
N ASP A 104 -2.13 2.48 6.39
CA ASP A 104 -2.99 1.57 7.15
C ASP A 104 -4.22 1.16 6.33
N THR A 105 -4.78 2.09 5.55
CA THR A 105 -5.84 1.78 4.57
C THR A 105 -5.36 0.75 3.54
N ALA A 106 -4.15 0.89 3.01
CA ALA A 106 -3.56 -0.09 2.08
C ALA A 106 -3.35 -1.46 2.74
N LYS A 107 -2.88 -1.51 4.00
CA LYS A 107 -2.70 -2.78 4.74
C LYS A 107 -4.03 -3.49 4.97
N VAL A 108 -5.05 -2.76 5.42
CA VAL A 108 -6.39 -3.31 5.68
C VAL A 108 -7.04 -3.79 4.37
N ALA A 109 -6.94 -3.01 3.30
CA ALA A 109 -7.42 -3.38 1.99
C ALA A 109 -6.77 -4.68 1.48
N ASN A 110 -5.44 -4.81 1.61
CA ASN A 110 -4.70 -6.02 1.27
C ASN A 110 -5.13 -7.23 2.13
N LEU A 111 -5.18 -7.05 3.46
CA LEU A 111 -5.50 -8.11 4.41
C LEU A 111 -6.86 -8.74 4.12
N TYR A 112 -7.91 -7.92 4.01
CA TYR A 112 -9.28 -8.43 3.85
C TYR A 112 -9.62 -8.86 2.42
N SER A 113 -8.96 -8.32 1.40
CA SER A 113 -9.11 -8.83 0.03
C SER A 113 -8.44 -10.20 -0.15
N THR A 114 -7.37 -10.47 0.60
CA THR A 114 -6.66 -11.76 0.57
C THR A 114 -7.29 -12.78 1.53
N HIS A 115 -7.70 -12.35 2.72
CA HIS A 115 -8.27 -13.20 3.77
C HIS A 115 -9.63 -12.66 4.22
N PRO A 116 -10.70 -12.92 3.46
CA PRO A 116 -12.04 -12.42 3.77
C PRO A 116 -12.50 -12.90 5.16
N ALA A 117 -12.91 -11.96 6.00
CA ALA A 117 -13.41 -12.20 7.35
C ALA A 117 -14.37 -11.08 7.77
N GLU A 118 -15.06 -11.27 8.89
CA GLU A 118 -15.85 -10.20 9.51
C GLU A 118 -14.94 -9.02 9.89
N PHE A 119 -15.44 -7.79 9.74
CA PHE A 119 -14.61 -6.58 9.78
C PHE A 119 -13.79 -6.37 11.06
N LEU A 120 -14.20 -6.95 12.19
CA LEU A 120 -13.49 -6.83 13.47
C LEU A 120 -12.65 -8.07 13.81
N THR A 121 -12.44 -9.00 12.86
CA THR A 121 -11.75 -10.28 13.14
C THR A 121 -10.28 -10.09 13.49
N TYR A 122 -9.62 -9.09 12.91
CA TYR A 122 -8.18 -8.85 13.06
C TYR A 122 -7.85 -7.64 13.95
N VAL A 123 -8.78 -7.25 14.84
CA VAL A 123 -8.67 -6.10 15.75
C VAL A 123 -8.62 -6.57 17.20
#